data_AF-A0A543K3G2-F1
#
_entry.id   AF-A0A543K3G2-F1
#
_cell.length_a   1.000
_cell.length_b   1.000
_cell.length_c   1.000
_cell.angle_alpha   90.00
_cell.angle_beta   90.00
_cell.angle_gamma   90.00
#
_symmetry.space_group_name_H-M   'P 1'
#
loop_
_entity.id
_entity.type
_entity.pdbx_description
1 polymer ?
#
loop_
_entity_poly.entity_id
_entity_poly.type
_entity_poly.pdbx_seq_one_letter_code
_entity_poly.pdbx_strand_id
1 'polypeptide(L)'
;MQNKKSLKNAVGKKVGQAIYLHRSAVDHIQTSAKDKLSLALQRVPEDFQWSVLKISGQNAQTFSFLDYQDFSAVAFPELRASLLVNLAEEGAKLRKYSDANPPILHRKELLLALDHPVALPLNRLCLNLCGGGAAFRL
;
A
#
# COMPACT_ATOMS: atom_id res chain seq x y z
N MET A 1 -7.88 -2.78 -35.76
CA MET A 1 -9.04 -2.28 -34.97
C MET A 1 -8.59 -2.04 -33.55
N GLN A 2 -8.83 -0.84 -33.04
CA GLN A 2 -8.28 -0.36 -31.78
C GLN A 2 -9.07 -0.94 -30.59
N ASN A 3 -8.38 -1.56 -29.64
CA ASN A 3 -8.89 -1.70 -28.27
C ASN A 3 -7.94 -0.96 -27.33
N LYS A 4 -8.08 0.36 -27.29
CA LYS A 4 -7.61 1.21 -26.18
C LYS A 4 -8.40 0.82 -24.94
N LYS A 5 -7.99 -0.23 -24.22
CA LYS A 5 -8.47 -0.47 -22.85
C LYS A 5 -7.91 0.66 -21.99
N SER A 6 -8.80 1.54 -21.58
CA SER A 6 -8.55 2.65 -20.67
C SER A 6 -7.88 2.12 -19.40
N LEU A 7 -6.56 2.30 -19.24
CA LEU A 7 -5.84 2.00 -18.01
C LEU A 7 -6.17 3.10 -16.98
N LYS A 8 -7.38 3.07 -16.43
CA LYS A 8 -7.86 4.01 -15.39
C LYS A 8 -7.65 3.49 -13.96
N ASN A 9 -6.87 2.44 -13.75
CA ASN A 9 -6.66 1.86 -12.44
C ASN A 9 -5.16 1.82 -12.14
N ALA A 10 -4.58 2.98 -11.80
CA ALA A 10 -3.33 2.98 -11.04
C ALA A 10 -3.66 2.42 -9.66
N VAL A 11 -3.64 1.09 -9.52
CA VAL A 11 -3.81 0.44 -8.23
C VAL A 11 -2.59 0.83 -7.39
N GLY A 12 -2.81 1.35 -6.18
CA GLY A 12 -1.75 1.80 -5.27
C GLY A 12 -1.76 3.31 -4.99
N LYS A 13 -1.42 3.64 -3.75
CA LYS A 13 -1.34 5.03 -3.28
C LYS A 13 0.00 5.62 -3.63
N LYS A 14 0.02 6.66 -4.46
CA LYS A 14 1.23 7.47 -4.64
C LYS A 14 1.33 8.49 -3.51
N VAL A 15 2.40 8.42 -2.71
CA VAL A 15 2.72 9.38 -1.66
C VAL A 15 4.10 9.94 -1.93
N GLY A 16 4.17 11.21 -2.35
CA GLY A 16 5.40 11.81 -2.86
C GLY A 16 5.93 11.04 -4.07
N GLN A 17 7.15 10.51 -3.95
CA GLN A 17 7.80 9.69 -4.98
C GLN A 17 7.67 8.17 -4.74
N ALA A 18 6.95 7.75 -3.69
CA ALA A 18 6.75 6.35 -3.36
C ALA A 18 5.34 5.87 -3.76
N ILE A 19 5.24 4.60 -4.14
CA ILE A 19 3.98 3.91 -4.43
C ILE A 19 3.79 2.85 -3.36
N TYR A 20 2.63 2.85 -2.71
CA TYR A 20 2.25 1.87 -1.70
C TYR A 20 1.13 0.99 -2.22
N LEU A 21 1.30 -0.32 -2.11
CA LEU A 21 0.44 -1.34 -2.68
C LEU A 21 0.21 -2.44 -1.64
N HIS A 22 -1.01 -2.94 -1.52
CA HIS A 22 -1.23 -4.20 -0.80
C HIS A 22 -0.71 -5.38 -1.62
N ARG A 23 -0.31 -6.49 -0.97
CA ARG A 23 0.18 -7.71 -1.64
C ARG A 23 -0.77 -8.22 -2.72
N SER A 24 -2.08 -8.15 -2.50
CA SER A 24 -3.09 -8.55 -3.48
C SER A 24 -3.14 -7.65 -4.73
N ALA A 25 -2.61 -6.43 -4.65
CA ALA A 25 -2.60 -5.46 -5.75
C ALA A 25 -1.29 -5.48 -6.56
N VAL A 26 -0.30 -6.27 -6.14
CA VAL A 26 1.04 -6.30 -6.76
C VAL A 26 0.98 -6.75 -8.21
N ASP A 27 0.06 -7.64 -8.58
CA ASP A 27 -0.05 -8.14 -9.95
C ASP A 27 -0.50 -7.08 -10.97
N HIS A 28 -0.99 -5.93 -10.51
CA HIS A 28 -1.47 -4.84 -11.35
C HIS A 28 -0.43 -3.76 -11.66
N ILE A 29 0.82 -3.90 -11.19
CA ILE A 29 1.88 -2.94 -11.49
C ILE A 29 2.41 -3.09 -12.93
N GLN A 30 3.04 -2.04 -13.45
CA GLN A 30 3.69 -2.07 -14.77
C GLN A 30 4.77 -3.16 -14.85
N THR A 31 4.91 -3.79 -16.01
CA THR A 31 5.84 -4.92 -16.25
C THR A 31 7.27 -4.63 -15.80
N SER A 32 7.80 -3.44 -16.10
CA SER A 32 9.17 -3.05 -15.72
C SER A 32 9.41 -2.98 -14.20
N ALA A 33 8.37 -2.69 -13.42
CA ALA A 33 8.43 -2.73 -11.96
C ALA A 33 8.23 -4.15 -11.44
N LYS A 34 7.48 -4.99 -12.16
CA LYS A 34 7.24 -6.40 -11.82
C LYS A 34 8.52 -7.23 -11.92
N ASP A 35 9.34 -7.01 -12.94
CA ASP A 35 10.63 -7.71 -13.10
C ASP A 35 11.58 -7.40 -11.93
N LYS A 36 11.68 -6.11 -11.56
CA LYS A 36 12.48 -5.65 -10.42
C LYS A 36 11.96 -6.17 -9.10
N LEU A 37 10.64 -6.24 -8.95
CA LEU A 37 10.02 -6.81 -7.78
C LEU A 37 10.34 -8.30 -7.65
N SER A 38 10.32 -9.06 -8.74
CA SER A 38 10.72 -10.48 -8.73
C SER A 38 12.16 -10.66 -8.22
N LEU A 39 13.09 -9.80 -8.64
CA LEU A 39 14.46 -9.79 -8.12
C LEU A 39 14.51 -9.40 -6.63
N ALA A 40 13.70 -8.44 -6.21
CA ALA A 40 13.64 -8.03 -4.80
C ALA A 40 13.06 -9.15 -3.91
N LEU A 41 12.05 -9.88 -4.39
CA LEU A 41 11.42 -11.00 -3.69
C LEU A 41 12.38 -12.15 -3.43
N GLN A 42 13.35 -12.40 -4.32
CA GLN A 42 14.42 -13.38 -4.09
C GLN A 42 15.30 -13.05 -2.88
N ARG A 43 15.29 -11.80 -2.41
CA ARG A 43 16.05 -11.35 -1.23
C ARG A 43 15.18 -11.27 0.02
N VAL A 44 13.90 -11.64 -0.06
CA VAL A 44 12.99 -11.71 1.07
C VAL A 44 13.07 -13.11 1.67
N PRO A 45 13.37 -13.25 2.99
CA PRO A 45 13.32 -14.54 3.66
C PRO A 45 11.93 -15.18 3.53
N GLU A 46 11.86 -16.49 3.30
CA GLU A 46 10.59 -17.21 3.10
C GLU A 46 9.65 -17.13 4.30
N ASP A 47 10.21 -17.01 5.51
CA ASP A 47 9.49 -16.86 6.76
C ASP A 47 9.01 -15.42 7.04
N PHE A 48 9.49 -14.43 6.26
CA PHE A 48 9.12 -13.05 6.44
C PHE A 48 7.72 -12.75 5.87
N GLN A 49 6.77 -12.49 6.76
CA GLN A 49 5.43 -12.06 6.38
C GLN A 49 5.41 -10.58 6.03
N TRP A 50 4.59 -10.22 5.04
CA TRP A 50 4.36 -8.83 4.66
C TRP A 50 2.99 -8.67 3.99
N SER A 51 2.42 -7.49 4.14
CA SER A 51 1.08 -7.15 3.64
C SER A 51 1.10 -5.94 2.72
N VAL A 52 2.03 -4.99 2.93
CA VAL A 52 2.16 -3.80 2.08
C VAL A 52 3.54 -3.74 1.45
N LEU A 53 3.57 -3.52 0.13
CA LEU A 53 4.76 -3.19 -0.63
C LEU A 53 4.85 -1.67 -0.80
N LYS A 54 5.98 -1.10 -0.44
CA LYS A 54 6.36 0.27 -0.79
C LYS A 54 7.45 0.23 -1.85
N ILE A 55 7.17 0.76 -3.03
CA ILE A 55 8.15 0.97 -4.10
C ILE A 55 8.59 2.43 -4.05
N SER A 56 9.89 2.67 -4.00
CA SER A 56 10.46 4.02 -3.95
C SER A 56 11.83 4.09 -4.62
N GLY A 57 12.38 5.30 -4.68
CA GLY A 57 13.64 5.58 -5.36
C GLY A 57 13.48 5.80 -6.86
N GLN A 58 14.52 6.35 -7.47
CA GLN A 58 14.56 6.53 -8.92
C GLN A 58 14.46 5.16 -9.61
N ASN A 59 13.66 5.08 -10.68
CA ASN A 59 13.46 3.87 -11.46
C ASN A 59 13.00 2.63 -10.67
N ALA A 60 12.30 2.78 -9.54
CA ALA A 60 11.79 1.65 -8.75
C ALA A 60 12.88 0.64 -8.32
N GLN A 61 13.97 1.14 -7.73
CA GLN A 61 15.09 0.32 -7.25
C GLN A 61 14.98 -0.07 -5.76
N THR A 62 14.13 0.60 -4.98
CA THR A 62 13.98 0.32 -3.54
C THR A 62 12.59 -0.22 -3.24
N PHE A 63 12.55 -1.40 -2.63
CA PHE A 63 11.34 -2.11 -2.23
C PHE A 63 11.34 -2.26 -0.72
N SER A 64 10.28 -1.81 -0.04
CA SER A 64 10.08 -2.07 1.38
C SER A 64 8.85 -2.95 1.57
N PHE A 65 9.07 -4.14 2.12
CA PHE A 65 8.04 -5.09 2.49
C PHE A 65 7.65 -4.82 3.94
N LEU A 66 6.40 -4.41 4.15
CA LEU A 66 5.90 -3.94 5.44
C LEU A 66 4.94 -4.99 6.02
N ASP A 67 5.25 -5.46 7.22
CA ASP A 67 4.44 -6.39 8.00
C ASP A 67 3.50 -5.61 8.93
N TYR A 68 2.33 -5.27 8.41
CA TYR A 68 1.24 -4.72 9.21
C TYR A 68 0.39 -5.83 9.81
N GLN A 69 -0.20 -5.56 10.98
CA GLN A 69 -1.30 -6.36 11.51
C GLN A 69 -2.44 -6.51 10.48
N ASP A 70 -3.27 -7.55 10.65
CA ASP A 70 -4.35 -7.86 9.72
C ASP A 70 -5.30 -6.67 9.52
N PHE A 71 -5.38 -6.22 8.27
CA PHE A 71 -6.18 -5.08 7.82
C PHE A 71 -7.68 -5.26 8.07
N SER A 72 -8.15 -6.52 8.10
CA SER A 72 -9.55 -6.87 8.31
C SER A 72 -9.94 -6.87 9.79
N ALA A 73 -9.00 -7.23 10.67
CA ALA A 73 -9.25 -7.35 12.11
C ALA A 73 -9.08 -6.03 12.86
N VAL A 74 -8.17 -5.15 12.42
CA VAL A 74 -7.77 -3.95 13.18
C VAL A 74 -7.99 -2.67 12.37
N ALA A 75 -8.69 -1.69 12.95
CA ALA A 75 -8.95 -0.40 12.31
C ALA A 75 -7.67 0.38 11.99
N PHE A 76 -6.68 0.31 12.88
CA PHE A 76 -5.40 1.00 12.79
C PHE A 76 -4.25 -0.01 12.94
N PRO A 77 -3.89 -0.76 11.89
CA PRO A 77 -2.89 -1.80 12.00
C PRO A 77 -1.51 -1.19 12.26
N GLU A 78 -0.82 -1.77 13.24
CA GLU A 78 0.54 -1.41 13.62
C GLU A 78 1.56 -2.10 12.71
N LEU A 79 2.67 -1.41 12.43
CA LEU A 79 3.80 -1.97 11.70
C LEU A 79 4.67 -2.78 12.66
N ARG A 80 4.65 -4.11 12.53
CA ARG A 80 5.46 -5.02 13.36
C ARG A 80 6.91 -5.06 12.87
N ALA A 81 7.08 -5.20 11.56
CA ALA A 81 8.39 -5.26 10.94
C ALA A 81 8.39 -4.66 9.53
N SER A 82 9.58 -4.29 9.07
CA SER A 82 9.81 -3.86 7.70
C SER A 82 11.10 -4.45 7.18
N LEU A 83 11.09 -4.91 5.94
CA LEU A 83 12.26 -5.41 5.25
C LEU A 83 12.51 -4.54 4.02
N LEU A 84 13.63 -3.83 4.01
CA LEU A 84 14.03 -2.98 2.90
C LEU A 84 15.03 -3.70 2.01
N VAL A 85 14.69 -3.83 0.74
CA VAL A 85 15.53 -4.37 -0.31
C VAL A 85 15.83 -3.25 -1.30
N ASN A 86 17.10 -2.85 -1.40
CA ASN A 86 17.55 -1.95 -2.46
C ASN A 86 18.25 -2.80 -3.53
N LEU A 87 17.84 -2.68 -4.79
CA LEU A 87 18.45 -3.44 -5.90
C LEU A 87 19.86 -2.94 -6.24
N ALA A 88 20.19 -1.69 -5.91
CA ALA A 88 21.53 -1.12 -6.11
C ALA A 88 22.50 -1.43 -4.96
N GLU A 89 21.98 -1.83 -3.79
CA GLU A 89 22.79 -2.32 -2.67
C GLU A 89 22.68 -3.83 -2.57
N GLU A 90 23.63 -4.44 -1.87
CA GLU A 90 23.58 -5.85 -1.58
C GLU A 90 22.84 -6.12 -0.26
N GLY A 91 22.02 -7.17 -0.24
CA GLY A 91 21.29 -7.61 0.95
C GLY A 91 19.93 -6.95 1.19
N ALA A 92 19.37 -7.28 2.36
CA ALA A 92 18.08 -6.80 2.84
C ALA A 92 18.24 -6.27 4.27
N LYS A 93 17.63 -5.10 4.56
CA LYS A 93 17.69 -4.46 5.88
C LYS A 93 16.38 -4.73 6.62
N LEU A 94 16.42 -5.63 7.60
CA LEU A 94 15.28 -5.91 8.48
C LEU A 94 15.24 -4.90 9.63
N ARG A 95 14.06 -4.34 9.89
CA ARG A 95 13.78 -3.48 11.04
C ARG A 95 12.52 -3.99 11.72
N LYS A 96 12.66 -4.45 12.96
CA LYS A 96 11.54 -4.79 13.85
C LYS A 96 11.20 -3.56 14.69
N TYR A 97 9.91 -3.33 14.89
CA TYR A 97 9.42 -2.25 15.74
C TYR A 97 8.99 -2.82 17.09
N SER A 98 9.15 -2.01 18.14
CA SER A 98 8.77 -2.38 19.51
C SER A 98 7.28 -2.15 19.72
N ASP A 99 6.67 -3.00 20.55
CA ASP A 99 5.27 -2.89 20.98
C ASP A 99 5.00 -1.64 21.83
N ALA A 100 6.04 -0.97 22.34
CA ALA A 100 5.88 0.19 23.21
C ALA A 100 5.36 1.45 22.48
N ASN A 101 5.67 1.60 21.19
CA ASN A 101 5.18 2.71 20.35
C ASN A 101 5.37 2.38 18.85
N PRO A 102 4.64 1.38 18.32
CA PRO A 102 4.83 0.96 16.94
C PRO A 102 4.30 2.02 15.96
N PRO A 103 4.88 2.14 14.76
CA PRO A 103 4.34 3.02 13.73
C PRO A 103 2.93 2.56 13.33
N ILE A 104 1.95 3.43 13.48
CA ILE A 104 0.55 3.13 13.12
C ILE A 104 0.28 3.55 11.68
N LEU A 105 -0.43 2.70 10.92
CA LEU A 105 -0.86 3.06 9.57
C LEU A 105 -2.07 3.99 9.61
N HIS A 106 -1.82 5.28 9.36
CA HIS A 106 -2.89 6.26 9.18
C HIS A 106 -3.43 6.22 7.73
N ARG A 107 -4.76 6.28 7.58
CA ARG A 107 -5.49 6.30 6.29
C ARG A 107 -5.28 5.05 5.43
N LYS A 108 -5.60 3.87 6.00
CA LYS A 108 -5.49 2.57 5.31
C LYS A 108 -6.44 2.45 4.11
N GLU A 109 -7.58 3.15 4.13
CA GLU A 109 -8.53 3.22 3.01
C GLU A 109 -7.90 3.75 1.71
N LEU A 110 -6.82 4.54 1.80
CA LEU A 110 -6.13 5.05 0.61
C LEU A 110 -5.19 4.02 -0.04
N LEU A 111 -4.93 2.88 0.61
CA LEU A 111 -4.07 1.81 0.10
C LEU A 111 -4.83 0.71 -0.64
N LEU A 112 -6.16 0.67 -0.46
CA LEU A 112 -7.05 -0.30 -1.07
C LEU A 112 -7.68 0.30 -2.33
N ALA A 113 -7.99 -0.54 -3.33
CA ALA A 113 -8.79 -0.11 -4.47
C ALA A 113 -10.18 0.35 -4.00
N LEU A 114 -10.77 1.33 -4.69
CA LEU A 114 -12.11 1.88 -4.37
C LEU A 114 -13.21 0.81 -4.26
N ASP A 115 -13.06 -0.31 -4.97
CA ASP A 115 -14.02 -1.43 -4.99
C ASP A 115 -13.67 -2.57 -4.01
N HIS A 116 -12.73 -2.38 -3.08
CA HIS A 116 -12.39 -3.44 -2.13
C HIS A 116 -13.48 -3.54 -1.03
N PRO A 117 -14.02 -4.74 -0.73
CA PRO A 117 -15.12 -4.91 0.24
C PRO A 117 -14.76 -4.45 1.67
N VAL A 118 -13.47 -4.40 2.01
CA VAL A 118 -12.95 -3.89 3.30
C VAL A 118 -12.87 -2.36 3.35
N ALA A 119 -12.96 -1.64 2.22
CA ALA A 119 -12.99 -0.17 2.19
C ALA A 119 -14.38 0.39 2.53
N LEU A 120 -15.44 -0.41 2.37
CA LEU A 120 -16.83 0.02 2.57
C LEU A 120 -17.20 0.42 4.02
N PRO A 121 -16.64 -0.15 5.10
CA PRO A 121 -17.00 0.27 6.46
C PRO A 121 -16.41 1.62 6.87
N LEU A 122 -15.31 2.08 6.25
CA LEU A 122 -14.61 3.30 6.65
C LEU A 122 -15.31 4.59 6.19
N ASN A 123 -16.15 4.52 5.15
CA ASN A 123 -16.83 5.69 4.61
C ASN A 123 -18.07 6.11 5.42
N ARG A 124 -18.46 5.39 6.47
CA ARG A 124 -19.63 5.72 7.30
C ARG A 124 -19.36 6.66 8.47
N LEU A 125 -18.11 6.94 8.81
CA LEU A 125 -17.77 7.85 9.91
C LEU A 125 -17.42 9.29 9.46
N CYS A 126 -17.27 9.54 8.16
CA CYS A 126 -16.86 10.85 7.64
C CYS A 126 -17.94 11.62 6.85
N LEU A 127 -19.22 11.20 6.95
CA LEU A 127 -20.33 11.81 6.20
C LEU A 127 -21.27 12.68 7.05
N ASN A 128 -20.93 12.95 8.32
CA ASN A 128 -21.77 13.79 9.20
C ASN A 128 -21.15 15.16 9.56
N LEU A 129 -20.06 15.61 8.92
CA LEU A 129 -19.47 16.92 9.25
C LEU A 129 -19.19 17.84 8.05
N CYS A 130 -19.57 17.46 6.82
CA CYS A 130 -19.48 18.35 5.67
C CYS A 130 -20.86 18.74 5.15
N GLY A 131 -21.27 19.98 5.44
CA GLY A 131 -22.13 20.74 4.54
C GLY A 131 -23.60 20.85 4.92
N GLY A 132 -23.89 21.50 6.05
CA GLY A 132 -25.16 22.20 6.23
C GLY A 132 -25.25 23.36 5.23
N GLY A 133 -25.79 23.08 4.04
CA GLY A 133 -26.09 24.05 3.00
C GLY A 133 -27.54 23.88 2.56
N ALA A 134 -28.48 24.21 3.43
CA ALA A 134 -29.90 24.27 3.09
C ALA A 134 -30.15 25.50 2.21
N ALA A 135 -30.11 25.30 0.89
CA ALA A 135 -30.79 26.17 -0.06
C ALA A 135 -32.14 25.52 -0.39
N PHE A 136 -33.19 25.89 0.34
CA PHE A 136 -34.57 25.63 -0.06
C PHE A 136 -35.13 26.92 -0.63
N ARG A 137 -35.35 26.92 -1.94
CA ARG A 137 -36.15 27.93 -2.63
C ARG A 137 -37.04 27.18 -3.60
N LEU A 138 -38.32 27.07 -3.23
CA LEU A 138 -39.50 27.15 -4.09
C LEU A 138 -40.66 27.55 -3.18
#